data_AF-A0A914Y6D7-F1
#
_entry.id   AF-A0A914Y6D7-F1
#
_cell.length_a   1.000
_cell.length_b   1.000
_cell.length_c   1.000
_cell.angle_alpha   90.00
_cell.angle_beta   90.00
_cell.angle_gamma   90.00
#
_symmetry.space_group_name_H-M   'P 1'
#
loop_
_entity.id
_entity.type
_entity.pdbx_description
1 polymer ?
#
loop_
_entity_poly.entity_id
_entity_poly.type
_entity_poly.pdbx_seq_one_letter_code
_entity_poly.pdbx_strand_id
1 'polypeptide(L)'
;MDSLKTKLEVETRDLKQAQTRKSMEDTRQIEQDRTIASRAEKERRVKETKERNLKLFVEERKRLAMKAEIHQEQLNKRHTEQVDVLDREKSKAVEQEEMNHRESILASKPESVV
;
A
#
# COMPACT_ATOMS: atom_id res chain seq x y z
N MET A 1 -0.84 5.46 8.48
CA MET A 1 0.46 5.06 7.87
C MET A 1 0.89 3.70 8.40
N ASP A 2 1.01 3.54 9.73
CA ASP A 2 1.53 2.31 10.33
C ASP A 2 0.71 1.04 10.01
N SER A 3 -0.62 1.14 10.00
CA SER A 3 -1.47 -0.01 9.63
C SER A 3 -1.24 -0.48 8.19
N LEU A 4 -1.04 0.45 7.24
CA LEU A 4 -0.75 0.09 5.84
C LEU A 4 0.64 -0.56 5.74
N LYS A 5 1.64 0.02 6.41
CA LYS A 5 2.99 -0.52 6.46
C LYS A 5 3.01 -1.95 7.01
N THR A 6 2.37 -2.21 8.15
CA THR A 6 2.29 -3.55 8.73
C THR A 6 1.60 -4.54 7.79
N LYS A 7 0.51 -4.14 7.12
CA LYS A 7 -0.16 -5.00 6.12
C LYS A 7 0.77 -5.36 4.96
N LEU A 8 1.51 -4.39 4.44
CA LEU A 8 2.45 -4.60 3.33
C LEU A 8 3.64 -5.49 3.74
N GLU A 9 4.12 -5.35 4.98
CA GLU A 9 5.15 -6.24 5.54
C GLU A 9 4.66 -7.69 5.65
N VAL A 10 3.41 -7.88 6.10
CA VAL A 10 2.77 -9.20 6.15
C VAL A 10 2.59 -9.78 4.74
N GLU A 11 2.05 -9.02 3.79
CA GLU A 11 1.91 -9.46 2.38
C GLU A 11 3.27 -9.88 1.78
N THR A 12 4.32 -9.11 2.06
CA THR A 12 5.68 -9.41 1.59
C THR A 12 6.23 -10.70 2.21
N ARG A 13 6.01 -10.90 3.52
CA ARG A 13 6.43 -12.11 4.22
C ARG A 13 5.71 -13.34 3.67
N ASP A 14 4.39 -13.23 3.51
CA ASP A 14 3.56 -14.33 3.06
C ASP A 14 3.88 -14.71 1.60
N LEU A 15 4.15 -13.72 0.74
CA LEU A 15 4.65 -13.96 -0.63
C LEU A 15 5.97 -14.73 -0.60
N LYS A 16 6.96 -14.29 0.20
CA LYS A 16 8.24 -15.01 0.33
C LYS A 16 8.05 -16.45 0.80
N GLN A 17 7.16 -16.67 1.78
CA GLN A 17 6.84 -18.00 2.27
C GLN A 17 6.21 -18.88 1.18
N ALA A 18 5.28 -18.33 0.39
CA ALA A 18 4.66 -19.03 -0.73
C ALA A 18 5.69 -19.40 -1.81
N GLN A 19 6.61 -18.50 -2.15
CA GLN A 19 7.71 -18.75 -3.10
C GLN A 19 8.62 -19.89 -2.61
N THR A 20 8.99 -19.90 -1.33
CA THR A 20 9.79 -20.97 -0.74
C THR A 20 9.06 -22.31 -0.80
N ARG A 21 7.79 -22.36 -0.40
CA ARG A 21 6.97 -23.59 -0.47
C ARG A 21 6.88 -24.12 -1.90
N LYS A 22 6.59 -23.25 -2.87
CA LYS A 22 6.54 -23.63 -4.29
C LYS A 22 7.87 -24.20 -4.79
N SER A 23 8.99 -23.56 -4.45
CA SER A 23 10.32 -24.04 -4.88
C SER A 23 10.66 -25.42 -4.32
N MET A 24 10.30 -25.68 -3.05
CA MET A 24 10.46 -26.98 -2.41
C MET A 24 9.56 -28.04 -3.07
N GLU A 25 8.30 -27.70 -3.34
CA GLU A 25 7.34 -28.59 -3.98
C GLU A 25 7.72 -28.93 -5.42
N ASP A 26 8.10 -27.94 -6.23
CA ASP A 26 8.60 -28.14 -7.59
C ASP A 26 9.83 -29.08 -7.60
N THR A 27 10.75 -28.93 -6.63
CA THR A 27 11.92 -29.82 -6.52
C THR A 27 11.50 -31.24 -6.15
N ARG A 28 10.60 -31.39 -5.17
CA ARG A 28 10.07 -32.69 -4.75
C ARG A 28 9.34 -33.42 -5.88
N GLN A 29 8.58 -32.69 -6.70
CA GLN A 29 7.88 -33.26 -7.86
C GLN A 29 8.88 -33.83 -8.88
N ILE A 30 9.98 -33.11 -9.16
CA ILE A 30 11.03 -33.60 -10.06
C ILE A 30 11.76 -34.82 -9.47
N GLU A 31 11.95 -34.87 -8.15
CA GLU A 31 12.56 -36.02 -7.47
C GLU A 31 11.69 -37.28 -7.57
N GLN A 32 10.37 -37.12 -7.40
CA GLN A 32 9.38 -38.20 -7.45
C GLN A 32 9.01 -38.65 -8.87
N ASP A 33 9.37 -37.86 -9.88
CA ASP A 33 9.14 -38.19 -11.28
C ASP A 33 9.96 -39.43 -11.70
N ARG A 34 9.24 -40.54 -11.95
CA ARG A 34 9.80 -41.82 -12.39
C ARG A 34 10.10 -41.87 -13.88
N THR A 35 9.63 -40.91 -14.66
CA THR A 35 9.87 -40.85 -16.11
C THR A 35 11.29 -40.35 -16.43
N ILE A 36 11.95 -39.68 -15.49
CA ILE A 36 13.32 -39.19 -15.62
C ILE A 36 14.30 -40.30 -15.22
N ALA A 37 14.85 -40.99 -16.22
CA ALA A 37 15.70 -42.16 -16.02
C ALA A 37 17.15 -41.82 -15.58
N SER A 38 17.65 -40.62 -15.93
CA SER A 38 19.05 -40.24 -15.66
C SER A 38 19.16 -39.16 -14.59
N ARG A 39 20.15 -39.33 -13.70
CA ARG A 39 20.54 -38.32 -12.71
C ARG A 39 20.90 -36.99 -13.37
N ALA A 40 21.62 -37.02 -14.51
CA ALA A 40 22.02 -35.82 -15.22
C ALA A 40 20.81 -35.04 -15.77
N GLU A 41 19.79 -35.76 -16.25
CA GLU A 41 18.54 -35.12 -16.71
C GLU A 41 17.73 -34.56 -15.54
N LYS A 42 17.69 -35.28 -14.40
CA LYS A 42 17.05 -34.79 -13.17
C LYS A 42 17.69 -33.49 -12.70
N GLU A 43 19.03 -33.43 -12.66
CA GLU A 43 19.78 -32.22 -12.31
C GLU A 43 19.53 -31.08 -13.30
N ARG A 44 19.48 -31.36 -14.61
CA ARG A 44 19.12 -30.38 -15.65
C ARG A 44 17.73 -29.80 -15.40
N ARG A 45 16.74 -30.64 -15.14
CA ARG A 45 15.34 -30.26 -14.90
C ARG A 45 15.18 -29.40 -13.64
N VAL A 46 15.90 -29.74 -12.57
CA VAL A 46 15.95 -28.93 -11.34
C VAL A 46 16.52 -27.55 -11.64
N LYS A 47 17.61 -27.46 -12.42
CA LYS A 47 18.23 -26.17 -12.77
C LYS A 47 17.29 -25.30 -13.59
N GLU A 48 16.70 -25.83 -14.66
CA GLU A 48 15.72 -25.12 -15.49
C GLU A 48 14.53 -24.62 -14.67
N THR A 49 14.03 -25.45 -13.76
CA THR A 49 12.91 -25.11 -12.88
C THR A 49 13.26 -24.00 -11.90
N LYS A 50 14.47 -24.03 -11.32
CA LYS A 50 14.97 -22.94 -10.45
C LYS A 50 15.13 -21.63 -11.22
N GLU A 51 15.66 -21.66 -12.43
CA GLU A 51 15.78 -20.47 -13.28
C GLU A 51 14.40 -19.89 -13.65
N ARG A 52 13.45 -20.75 -14.02
CA ARG A 52 12.06 -20.35 -14.28
C ARG A 52 11.42 -19.73 -13.04
N ASN A 53 11.57 -20.37 -11.88
CA ASN A 53 11.01 -19.88 -10.62
C ASN A 53 11.65 -18.54 -10.21
N LEU A 54 12.96 -18.36 -10.39
CA LEU A 54 13.62 -17.08 -10.09
C LEU A 54 13.01 -15.93 -10.89
N LYS A 55 12.82 -16.10 -12.20
CA LYS A 55 12.20 -15.07 -13.05
C LYS A 55 10.79 -14.73 -12.57
N LEU A 56 9.99 -15.76 -12.32
CA LEU A 56 8.61 -15.60 -11.84
C LEU A 56 8.56 -14.89 -10.47
N PHE A 57 9.44 -15.27 -9.54
CA PHE A 57 9.49 -14.68 -8.20
C PHE A 57 9.93 -13.22 -8.20
N VAL A 58 10.84 -12.84 -9.10
CA VAL A 58 11.25 -11.44 -9.27
C VAL A 58 10.08 -10.61 -9.79
N GLU A 59 9.36 -11.08 -10.80
CA GLU A 59 8.20 -10.37 -11.34
C GLU A 59 7.05 -10.23 -10.31
N GLU A 60 6.77 -11.28 -9.55
CA GLU A 60 5.79 -11.22 -8.46
C GLU A 60 6.15 -10.18 -7.40
N ARG A 61 7.43 -10.14 -7.00
CA ARG A 61 7.93 -9.15 -6.02
C ARG A 61 7.86 -7.74 -6.57
N LYS A 62 8.22 -7.54 -7.85
CA LYS A 62 8.11 -6.25 -8.52
C LYS A 62 6.67 -5.76 -8.58
N ARG A 63 5.74 -6.64 -8.94
CA ARG A 63 4.30 -6.35 -8.96
C ARG A 63 3.79 -5.98 -7.56
N LEU A 64 4.21 -6.71 -6.52
CA LEU A 64 3.82 -6.40 -5.15
C LEU A 64 4.38 -5.03 -4.69
N ALA A 65 5.64 -4.72 -5.01
CA ALA A 65 6.25 -3.44 -4.71
C ALA A 65 5.53 -2.27 -5.40
N MET A 66 5.21 -2.41 -6.69
CA MET A 66 4.46 -1.40 -7.44
C MET A 66 3.06 -1.19 -6.85
N LYS A 67 2.36 -2.27 -6.47
CA LYS A 67 1.06 -2.19 -5.79
C LYS A 67 1.19 -1.43 -4.45
N ALA A 68 2.24 -1.72 -3.67
CA ALA A 68 2.51 -1.06 -2.40
C ALA A 68 2.76 0.45 -2.58
N GLU A 69 3.53 0.83 -3.58
CA GLU A 69 3.82 2.22 -3.94
C GLU A 69 2.54 2.98 -4.32
N ILE A 70 1.71 2.41 -5.18
CA ILE A 70 0.42 3.00 -5.58
C ILE A 70 -0.49 3.21 -4.35
N HIS A 71 -0.59 2.21 -3.47
CA HIS A 71 -1.42 2.36 -2.25
C HIS A 71 -0.89 3.47 -1.33
N GLN A 72 0.43 3.59 -1.22
CA GLN A 72 1.05 4.62 -0.41
C GLN A 72 0.84 6.02 -1.00
N GLU A 73 0.95 6.16 -2.32
CA GLU A 73 0.67 7.41 -3.04
C GLU A 73 -0.79 7.83 -2.88
N GLN A 74 -1.74 6.91 -3.07
CA GLN A 74 -3.16 7.17 -2.89
C GLN A 74 -3.49 7.61 -1.46
N LEU A 75 -2.90 6.97 -0.46
CA LEU A 75 -3.09 7.34 0.94
C LEU A 75 -2.53 8.74 1.23
N ASN A 76 -1.34 9.06 0.72
CA ASN A 76 -0.73 10.38 0.87
C ASN A 76 -1.59 11.45 0.21
N LYS A 77 -2.05 11.22 -1.03
CA LYS A 77 -2.95 12.14 -1.74
C LYS A 77 -4.21 12.42 -0.92
N ARG A 78 -4.84 11.39 -0.37
CA ARG A 78 -6.03 11.54 0.49
C ARG A 78 -5.73 12.36 1.74
N HIS A 79 -4.59 12.14 2.39
CA HIS A 79 -4.21 12.95 3.56
C HIS A 79 -3.98 14.41 3.18
N THR A 80 -3.32 14.70 2.05
CA THR A 80 -3.15 16.06 1.56
C THR A 80 -4.49 16.74 1.31
N GLU A 81 -5.42 16.07 0.62
CA GLU A 81 -6.76 16.59 0.38
C GLU A 81 -7.53 16.86 1.69
N GLN A 82 -7.39 15.99 2.69
CA GLN A 82 -7.99 16.20 4.01
C GLN A 82 -7.43 17.42 4.73
N VAL A 83 -6.12 17.63 4.66
CA VAL A 83 -5.47 18.83 5.23
C VAL A 83 -5.96 20.08 4.52
N ASP A 84 -5.99 20.09 3.19
CA ASP A 84 -6.45 21.24 2.41
C ASP A 84 -7.92 21.60 2.73
N VAL A 85 -8.77 20.60 2.93
CA VAL A 85 -10.17 20.81 3.34
C VAL A 85 -10.23 21.42 4.74
N LEU A 86 -9.49 20.86 5.70
CA LEU A 86 -9.46 21.36 7.07
C LEU A 86 -8.95 22.80 7.14
N ASP A 87 -7.92 23.14 6.37
CA ASP A 87 -7.39 24.52 6.32
C ASP A 87 -8.41 25.50 5.74
N ARG A 88 -9.15 25.10 4.70
CA ARG A 88 -10.25 25.92 4.15
C ARG A 88 -11.38 26.11 5.15
N GLU A 89 -11.79 25.05 5.83
CA GLU A 89 -12.84 25.11 6.85
C GLU A 89 -12.43 25.99 8.03
N LYS A 90 -11.18 25.86 8.49
CA LYS A 90 -10.60 26.70 9.53
C LYS A 90 -10.62 28.18 9.13
N SER A 91 -10.15 28.52 7.93
CA SER A 91 -10.14 29.92 7.47
C SER A 91 -11.54 30.51 7.40
N LYS A 92 -12.52 29.74 6.87
CA LYS A 92 -13.92 30.17 6.84
C LYS A 92 -14.51 30.39 8.24
N ALA A 93 -14.19 29.51 9.19
CA ALA A 93 -14.66 29.64 10.56
C ALA A 93 -14.11 30.91 11.23
N VAL A 94 -12.82 31.23 10.99
CA VAL A 94 -12.20 32.47 11.49
C VAL A 94 -12.85 33.70 10.87
N GLU A 95 -13.02 33.72 9.54
CA GLU A 95 -13.67 34.83 8.84
C GLU A 95 -15.10 35.06 9.34
N GLN A 96 -15.86 33.99 9.54
CA GLN A 96 -17.23 34.06 10.05
C GLN A 96 -17.26 34.62 11.48
N GLU A 97 -16.36 34.17 12.35
CA GLU A 97 -16.31 34.65 13.73
C GLU A 97 -15.93 36.13 13.80
N GLU A 98 -15.00 36.58 12.95
CA GLU A 98 -14.68 38.00 12.82
C GLU A 98 -15.89 38.83 12.36
N MET A 99 -16.66 38.34 11.40
CA MET A 99 -17.89 39.01 10.95
C MET A 99 -18.93 39.07 12.07
N ASN A 100 -19.20 37.95 12.74
CA ASN A 100 -20.14 37.88 13.87
C ASN A 100 -19.75 38.86 14.98
N HIS A 101 -18.46 38.95 15.31
CA HIS A 101 -17.97 39.87 16.32
C HIS A 101 -18.19 41.33 15.91
N ARG A 102 -17.91 41.68 14.64
CA ARG A 102 -18.16 43.03 14.10
C ARG A 102 -19.65 43.39 14.14
N GLU A 103 -20.52 42.46 13.76
CA GLU A 103 -21.98 42.64 13.83
C GLU A 103 -22.46 42.84 15.26
N SER A 104 -21.97 42.03 16.21
CA SER A 104 -22.31 42.17 17.63
C SER A 104 -21.91 43.54 18.18
N ILE A 105 -20.74 44.07 17.80
CA ILE A 105 -20.32 45.42 18.20
C ILE A 105 -21.29 46.47 17.66
N LEU A 106 -21.68 46.38 16.38
CA LEU A 106 -22.60 47.33 15.76
C LEU A 106 -23.99 47.28 16.41
N ALA A 107 -24.53 46.09 16.66
CA ALA A 107 -25.82 45.89 17.32
C ALA A 107 -25.83 46.34 18.79
N SER A 108 -24.67 46.35 19.47
CA SER A 108 -24.56 46.81 20.86
C SER A 108 -24.58 48.34 21.02
N LYS A 109 -24.52 49.09 19.92
CA LYS A 109 -24.63 50.55 19.97
C LYS A 109 -26.07 50.95 20.33
N PRO A 110 -26.27 51.91 21.25
CA PRO A 110 -27.59 52.31 21.69
C PRO A 110 -28.42 52.87 20.53
N GLU A 111 -29.57 52.26 20.27
CA GLU A 111 -30.58 52.81 19.35
C GLU A 111 -31.49 53.77 20.11
N SER A 112 -31.79 54.92 19.48
CA SER A 112 -32.77 55.87 20.01
C SER A 112 -34.17 55.28 19.83
N VAL A 113 -34.78 54.85 20.92
CA VAL A 113 -36.21 54.47 20.93
C VAL A 113 -37.03 55.76 20.91
N VAL A 114 -37.82 55.96 19.85
CA VAL A 114 -38.78 57.08 19.71
C VAL A 114 -40.19 56.55 19.85
#